data_AF-A0A813IPI5-F1
#
_entry.id   AF-A0A813IPI5-F1
#
_cell.length_a   1.000
_cell.length_b   1.000
_cell.length_c   1.000
_cell.angle_alpha   90.00
_cell.angle_beta   90.00
_cell.angle_gamma   90.00
#
_symmetry.space_group_name_H-M   'P 1'
#
loop_
_entity.id
_entity.type
_entity.pdbx_description
1 polymer ?
#
loop_
_entity_poly.entity_id
_entity_poly.type
_entity_poly.pdbx_seq_one_letter_code
_entity_poly.pdbx_strand_id
1 'polypeptide(L)'
;MFERYAQRLGKIKRSRGSAKALAPPLFTQEPTRERFADVLAPLDSSLNEAYLWHGTTVRRGLAIAQDDFSLRFAGSGAGSMYGEGLYFAESCTKADEYSQAEPGGHYEGTHALLLCRACLGKFYYVTDRDPGAKQKVESGEFDSTVGDRAKAAKTYREVVLYDPDQVYPEYVILYDRLDGGKTVTANDAPFHLELPVYWVNVHRNPIADPFSVHYTVRQKIKDLIQRLASGTCSGSKPVVLDVRRVEDSELWNRYVGFKAGLHQSLRNMGETRCLPPNELDGRPESGHALTSQLLEDEVDAEEAAGIENMDFALNELLLWHGTDEESATAIAESGFLSGSAGTVKHGRRFGEGAYFAEDLAKSISYAPESLAGVRYVLLCRTVCGHIWYTERSSDTDAHQAAKRSLKHSVLANPDGKGPREYVLFEDTQAYPEYIVQLAVNGDFTATQEDDAPTNQITVQ
;
A
#
# COMPACT_ATOMS: atom_id res chain seq x y z
N MET A 1 7.07 -1.36 10.12
CA MET A 1 6.89 -0.38 11.23
C MET A 1 7.30 -0.93 12.60
N PHE A 2 6.60 -1.91 13.19
CA PHE A 2 6.86 -2.34 14.58
C PHE A 2 8.30 -2.80 14.85
N GLU A 3 8.95 -3.47 13.89
CA GLU A 3 10.35 -3.88 14.07
C GLU A 3 11.29 -2.67 14.20
N ARG A 4 11.15 -1.65 13.34
CA ARG A 4 11.93 -0.40 13.44
C ARG A 4 11.70 0.28 14.78
N TYR A 5 10.43 0.34 15.22
CA TYR A 5 10.05 0.84 16.54
C TYR A 5 10.74 0.09 17.69
N ALA A 6 10.68 -1.24 17.69
CA ALA A 6 11.31 -2.07 18.72
C ALA A 6 12.85 -1.92 18.72
N GLN A 7 13.47 -1.85 17.54
CA GLN A 7 14.90 -1.61 17.40
C GLN A 7 15.29 -0.24 17.96
N ARG A 8 14.51 0.81 17.69
CA ARG A 8 14.72 2.16 18.21
C ARG A 8 14.52 2.25 19.71
N LEU A 9 13.48 1.62 20.26
CA LEU A 9 13.27 1.47 21.71
C LEU A 9 14.50 0.84 22.38
N GLY A 10 15.05 -0.23 21.79
CA GLY A 10 16.26 -0.88 22.27
C GLY A 10 17.51 0.03 22.21
N LYS A 11 17.65 0.86 21.17
CA LYS A 11 18.74 1.86 21.05
C LYS A 11 18.63 2.92 22.16
N ILE A 12 17.44 3.49 22.37
CA ILE A 12 17.20 4.48 23.43
C ILE A 12 17.50 3.87 24.80
N LYS A 13 17.03 2.63 25.05
CA LYS A 13 17.30 1.90 26.30
C LYS A 13 18.79 1.77 26.61
N ARG A 14 19.58 1.33 25.63
CA ARG A 14 21.04 1.19 25.78
C ARG A 14 21.73 2.53 26.04
N SER A 15 21.24 3.61 25.42
CA SER A 15 21.84 4.94 25.55
C SER A 15 21.49 5.66 26.87
N ARG A 16 20.25 5.49 27.37
CA ARG A 16 19.75 6.22 28.55
C ARG A 16 19.75 5.39 29.83
N GLY A 17 19.62 4.06 29.72
CA GLY A 17 19.36 3.18 30.86
C GLY A 17 17.94 3.33 31.40
N SER A 18 17.65 4.49 32.00
CA SER A 18 16.30 4.93 32.39
C SER A 18 16.17 6.45 32.27
N ALA A 19 14.95 6.92 32.07
CA ALA A 19 14.62 8.34 31.95
C ALA A 19 13.79 8.81 33.15
N LYS A 20 13.94 10.09 33.50
CA LYS A 20 13.12 10.72 34.55
C LYS A 20 11.66 10.69 34.12
N ALA A 21 10.78 10.20 34.99
CA ALA A 21 9.35 10.17 34.75
C ALA A 21 8.74 11.59 34.70
N LEU A 22 7.74 11.77 33.83
CA LEU A 22 6.96 13.01 33.77
C LEU A 22 6.03 13.12 34.98
N ALA A 23 5.97 14.32 35.58
CA ALA A 23 5.12 14.61 36.74
C ALA A 23 4.32 15.92 36.52
N PRO A 24 2.96 15.87 36.51
CA PRO A 24 2.12 14.68 36.62
C PRO A 24 2.28 13.72 35.40
N PRO A 25 1.91 12.43 35.50
CA PRO A 25 1.96 11.50 34.37
C PRO A 25 1.03 11.94 33.23
N LEU A 26 1.26 11.46 32.01
CA LEU A 26 0.37 11.69 30.86
C LEU A 26 -1.01 11.06 31.14
N PHE A 27 -2.08 11.66 30.62
CA PHE A 27 -3.46 11.18 30.86
C PHE A 27 -3.69 9.72 30.43
N THR A 28 -2.95 9.22 29.44
CA THR A 28 -3.03 7.84 28.96
C THR A 28 -2.33 6.82 29.85
N GLN A 29 -1.38 7.24 30.71
CA GLN A 29 -0.52 6.30 31.44
C GLN A 29 -1.26 5.52 32.54
N GLU A 30 -2.16 6.15 33.30
CA GLU A 30 -2.94 5.44 34.34
C GLU A 30 -3.94 4.46 33.71
N PRO A 31 -4.77 4.85 32.72
CA PRO A 31 -5.73 3.93 32.12
C PRO A 31 -5.04 2.71 31.49
N THR A 32 -3.92 2.90 30.80
CA THR A 32 -3.17 1.79 30.19
C THR A 32 -2.64 0.82 31.23
N ARG A 33 -2.14 1.30 32.37
CA ARG A 33 -1.54 0.44 33.41
C ARG A 33 -2.56 -0.25 34.29
N GLU A 34 -3.67 0.41 34.60
CA GLU A 34 -4.61 -0.07 35.62
C GLU A 34 -5.88 -0.68 35.04
N ARG A 35 -6.37 -0.16 33.90
CA ARG A 35 -7.67 -0.55 33.34
C ARG A 35 -7.57 -1.41 32.08
N PHE A 36 -6.51 -1.21 31.29
CA PHE A 36 -6.34 -1.86 29.99
C PHE A 36 -5.09 -2.73 29.90
N ALA A 37 -4.51 -3.13 31.03
CA ALA A 37 -3.30 -3.95 31.08
C ALA A 37 -3.47 -5.33 30.41
N ASP A 38 -4.69 -5.85 30.37
CA ASP A 38 -5.01 -7.14 29.74
C ASP A 38 -5.31 -7.01 28.24
N VAL A 39 -5.46 -5.78 27.74
CA VAL A 39 -5.82 -5.47 26.34
C VAL A 39 -4.63 -4.92 25.57
N LEU A 40 -3.86 -4.02 26.19
CA LEU A 40 -2.75 -3.31 25.56
C LEU A 40 -1.42 -3.94 25.94
N ALA A 41 -0.49 -4.00 24.99
CA ALA A 41 0.83 -4.57 25.22
C ALA A 41 1.61 -3.78 26.31
N PRO A 42 2.37 -4.46 27.19
CA PRO A 42 3.09 -3.82 28.28
C PRO A 42 4.10 -2.76 27.83
N LEU A 43 3.99 -1.54 28.37
CA LEU A 43 4.86 -0.40 28.05
C LEU A 43 6.11 -0.35 28.97
N ASP A 44 7.26 0.03 28.41
CA ASP A 44 8.49 0.29 29.14
C ASP A 44 8.47 1.66 29.82
N SER A 45 7.94 1.65 31.05
CA SER A 45 7.90 2.83 31.92
C SER A 45 9.27 3.47 32.18
N SER A 46 10.38 2.72 32.06
CA SER A 46 11.73 3.26 32.28
C SER A 46 12.16 4.20 31.16
N LEU A 47 11.49 4.17 30.01
CA LEU A 47 11.76 5.02 28.85
C LEU A 47 10.65 6.03 28.57
N ASN A 48 9.75 6.23 29.53
CA ASN A 48 8.54 7.02 29.32
C ASN A 48 7.72 6.53 28.11
N GLU A 49 7.68 5.22 27.85
CA GLU A 49 6.81 4.67 26.81
C GLU A 49 5.34 4.91 27.20
N ALA A 50 4.55 5.42 26.27
CA ALA A 50 3.16 5.83 26.49
C ALA A 50 2.34 5.66 25.22
N TYR A 51 1.03 5.46 25.38
CA TYR A 51 0.09 5.69 24.29
C TYR A 51 -0.18 7.19 24.14
N LEU A 52 -0.21 7.68 22.90
CA LEU A 52 -0.52 9.07 22.59
C LEU A 52 -1.49 9.16 21.42
N TRP A 53 -2.26 10.24 21.38
CA TRP A 53 -3.24 10.51 20.34
C TRP A 53 -2.64 11.36 19.23
N HIS A 54 -2.92 11.01 17.98
CA HIS A 54 -2.63 11.84 16.81
C HIS A 54 -3.91 12.04 16.01
N GLY A 55 -4.31 13.29 15.78
CA GLY A 55 -5.50 13.60 14.96
C GLY A 55 -5.11 13.94 13.55
N THR A 56 -5.88 13.43 12.60
CA THR A 56 -5.59 13.58 11.17
C THR A 56 -6.87 13.36 10.34
N THR A 57 -6.77 13.42 9.02
CA THR A 57 -7.88 13.04 8.14
C THR A 57 -7.91 11.52 7.99
N VAL A 58 -9.04 10.93 7.60
CA VAL A 58 -9.14 9.48 7.40
C VAL A 58 -8.09 9.01 6.40
N ARG A 59 -7.98 9.68 5.24
CA ARG A 59 -6.98 9.30 4.22
C ARG A 59 -5.56 9.29 4.75
N ARG A 60 -5.18 10.31 5.53
CA ARG A 60 -3.84 10.39 6.15
C ARG A 60 -3.66 9.36 7.26
N GLY A 61 -4.69 9.09 8.04
CA GLY A 61 -4.67 8.05 9.07
C GLY A 61 -4.46 6.66 8.48
N LEU A 62 -5.14 6.36 7.37
CA LEU A 62 -4.96 5.12 6.60
C LEU A 62 -3.54 5.05 6.02
N ALA A 63 -3.07 6.12 5.38
CA ALA A 63 -1.71 6.19 4.85
C ALA A 63 -0.65 5.99 5.95
N ILE A 64 -0.78 6.63 7.12
CA ILE A 64 0.16 6.43 8.24
C ILE A 64 0.12 4.98 8.76
N ALA A 65 -1.06 4.38 8.81
CA ALA A 65 -1.21 2.98 9.24
C ALA A 65 -0.67 1.97 8.22
N GLN A 66 -0.46 2.40 6.97
CA GLN A 66 0.13 1.61 5.89
C GLN A 66 1.65 1.85 5.78
N ASP A 67 2.02 3.12 5.58
CA ASP A 67 3.36 3.56 5.14
C ASP A 67 4.24 4.13 6.29
N ASP A 68 3.71 4.21 7.52
CA ASP A 68 4.32 4.86 8.69
C ASP A 68 4.25 6.41 8.69
N PHE A 69 4.70 7.01 9.79
CA PHE A 69 4.86 8.47 9.87
C PHE A 69 6.01 8.98 8.99
N SER A 70 5.78 10.09 8.30
CA SER A 70 6.81 10.77 7.51
C SER A 70 7.07 12.19 8.00
N LEU A 71 8.34 12.50 8.29
CA LEU A 71 8.78 13.85 8.63
C LEU A 71 8.74 14.82 7.44
N ARG A 72 8.56 14.34 6.21
CA ARG A 72 8.44 15.20 5.01
C ARG A 72 7.27 16.17 5.12
N PHE A 73 6.24 15.82 5.90
CA PHE A 73 5.06 16.65 6.13
C PHE A 73 5.14 17.45 7.45
N ALA A 74 6.23 17.33 8.21
CA ALA A 74 6.40 18.08 9.44
C ALA A 74 6.44 19.59 9.15
N GLY A 75 5.69 20.38 9.93
CA GLY A 75 5.58 21.83 9.72
C GLY A 75 4.61 22.29 8.62
N SER A 76 4.00 21.37 7.86
CA SER A 76 2.98 21.70 6.85
C SER A 76 1.57 21.95 7.41
N GLY A 77 1.33 21.58 8.68
CA GLY A 77 0.09 21.82 9.42
C GLY A 77 0.16 23.03 10.36
N ALA A 78 -0.96 23.37 11.00
CA ALA A 78 -1.00 24.45 11.98
C ALA A 78 -0.15 24.13 13.23
N GLY A 79 0.81 25.01 13.54
CA GLY A 79 1.45 25.08 14.87
C GLY A 79 2.73 24.26 15.09
N SER A 80 3.85 24.66 14.45
CA SER A 80 5.21 24.14 14.75
C SER A 80 5.82 24.76 16.01
N MET A 81 5.08 24.77 17.13
CA MET A 81 5.48 25.46 18.37
C MET A 81 6.80 24.95 18.99
N TYR A 82 7.19 23.73 18.66
CA TYR A 82 8.42 23.07 19.14
C TYR A 82 9.35 22.64 17.99
N GLY A 83 9.18 23.24 16.82
CA GLY A 83 9.91 22.87 15.60
C GLY A 83 9.20 21.78 14.79
N GLU A 84 9.86 21.36 13.70
CA GLU A 84 9.35 20.37 12.75
C GLU A 84 9.52 18.96 13.30
N GLY A 85 8.40 18.34 13.70
CA GLY A 85 8.34 16.95 14.15
C GLY A 85 6.93 16.38 14.05
N LEU A 86 6.75 15.19 14.58
CA LEU A 86 5.49 14.47 14.69
C LEU A 86 4.82 14.87 16.00
N TYR A 87 3.65 15.52 15.91
CA TYR A 87 2.92 16.03 17.06
C TYR A 87 1.87 15.03 17.54
N PHE A 88 1.86 14.83 18.85
CA PHE A 88 0.93 13.97 19.55
C PHE A 88 0.37 14.68 20.77
N ALA A 89 -0.78 14.24 21.25
CA ALA A 89 -1.41 14.75 22.44
C ALA A 89 -1.69 13.66 23.47
N GLU A 90 -1.69 14.03 24.75
CA GLU A 90 -2.13 13.13 25.82
C GLU A 90 -3.66 12.96 25.87
N SER A 91 -4.41 13.81 25.17
CA SER A 91 -5.88 13.83 25.15
C SER A 91 -6.40 13.70 23.72
N CYS A 92 -7.40 12.84 23.54
CA CYS A 92 -8.11 12.72 22.26
C CYS A 92 -8.82 14.02 21.87
N THR A 93 -9.30 14.83 22.82
CA THR A 93 -9.90 16.14 22.53
C THR A 93 -8.92 17.09 21.88
N LYS A 94 -7.66 17.11 22.34
CA LYS A 94 -6.62 17.93 21.71
C LYS A 94 -6.26 17.41 20.32
N ALA A 95 -6.14 16.09 20.18
CA ALA A 95 -5.88 15.47 18.89
C ALA A 95 -7.01 15.75 17.88
N ASP A 96 -8.27 15.69 18.31
CA ASP A 96 -9.46 15.99 17.50
C ASP A 96 -9.45 17.40 16.90
N GLU A 97 -8.78 18.39 17.53
CA GLU A 97 -8.60 19.71 16.92
C GLU A 97 -7.83 19.68 15.58
N TYR A 98 -7.05 18.61 15.34
CA TYR A 98 -6.31 18.38 14.10
C TYR A 98 -7.03 17.43 13.14
N SER A 99 -8.12 16.79 13.57
CA SER A 99 -8.93 15.95 12.68
C SER A 99 -9.91 16.81 11.88
N GLN A 100 -10.17 16.37 10.65
CA GLN A 100 -11.15 16.99 9.76
C GLN A 100 -12.12 15.90 9.29
N ALA A 101 -13.41 16.23 9.26
CA ALA A 101 -14.41 15.38 8.63
C ALA A 101 -14.01 15.15 7.17
N GLU A 102 -14.04 13.90 6.72
CA GLU A 102 -13.80 13.62 5.30
C GLU A 102 -14.88 14.27 4.44
N PRO A 103 -14.48 14.98 3.37
CA PRO A 103 -15.42 15.61 2.47
C PRO A 103 -15.99 14.58 1.48
N GLY A 104 -17.25 14.21 1.68
CA GLY A 104 -17.98 13.30 0.78
C GLY A 104 -17.46 11.86 0.82
N GLY A 105 -18.21 10.96 0.19
CA GLY A 105 -17.71 9.62 -0.07
C GLY A 105 -17.97 8.55 1.00
N HIS A 106 -17.23 7.43 0.96
CA HIS A 106 -17.40 6.28 1.86
C HIS A 106 -17.25 6.66 3.33
N TYR A 107 -16.31 7.56 3.62
CA TYR A 107 -16.04 8.07 4.95
C TYR A 107 -16.67 9.46 5.18
N GLU A 108 -17.67 9.87 4.40
CA GLU A 108 -18.28 11.20 4.52
C GLU A 108 -18.69 11.51 5.96
N GLY A 109 -18.24 12.65 6.48
CA GLY A 109 -18.55 13.08 7.85
C GLY A 109 -17.72 12.39 8.94
N THR A 110 -17.00 11.32 8.61
CA THR A 110 -16.13 10.58 9.52
C THR A 110 -14.80 11.31 9.74
N HIS A 111 -14.33 11.25 10.97
CA HIS A 111 -13.05 11.79 11.42
C HIS A 111 -12.11 10.62 11.78
N ALA A 112 -10.80 10.89 11.83
CA ALA A 112 -9.81 9.90 12.23
C ALA A 112 -8.91 10.38 13.37
N LEU A 113 -8.66 9.47 14.30
CA LEU A 113 -7.56 9.51 15.26
C LEU A 113 -6.67 8.28 15.08
N LEU A 114 -5.39 8.43 15.37
CA LEU A 114 -4.48 7.32 15.61
C LEU A 114 -4.19 7.25 17.12
N LEU A 115 -4.17 6.03 17.65
CA LEU A 115 -3.61 5.75 18.97
C LEU A 115 -2.25 5.09 18.76
N CYS A 116 -1.20 5.80 19.15
CA CYS A 116 0.17 5.44 18.82
C CYS A 116 0.94 5.05 20.08
N ARG A 117 1.72 3.98 19.97
CA ARG A 117 2.73 3.62 20.96
C ARG A 117 3.97 4.47 20.73
N ALA A 118 4.39 5.24 21.73
CA ALA A 118 5.43 6.23 21.58
C ALA A 118 6.49 6.12 22.68
N CYS A 119 7.77 6.18 22.28
CA CYS A 119 8.90 6.23 23.19
C CYS A 119 9.42 7.67 23.32
N LEU A 120 9.14 8.29 24.47
CA LEU A 120 9.59 9.65 24.76
C LEU A 120 11.08 9.71 25.15
N GLY A 121 11.61 8.63 25.73
CA GLY A 121 12.97 8.61 26.28
C GLY A 121 13.20 9.73 27.30
N LYS A 122 14.37 10.36 27.23
CA LYS A 122 14.68 11.59 27.96
C LYS A 122 14.09 12.78 27.19
N PHE A 123 12.97 13.31 27.65
CA PHE A 123 12.30 14.44 27.00
C PHE A 123 12.84 15.81 27.43
N TYR A 124 12.83 16.78 26.50
CA TYR A 124 12.97 18.20 26.79
C TYR A 124 11.62 18.76 27.24
N TYR A 125 11.55 19.27 28.47
CA TYR A 125 10.31 19.82 29.03
C TYR A 125 10.29 21.34 28.91
N VAL A 126 9.23 21.89 28.33
CA VAL A 126 9.07 23.34 28.14
C VAL A 126 7.61 23.74 28.32
N THR A 127 7.35 24.89 28.95
CA THR A 127 5.98 25.40 29.19
C THR A 127 5.53 26.45 28.17
N ASP A 128 6.47 27.12 27.52
CA ASP A 128 6.20 28.09 26.46
C ASP A 128 6.69 27.57 25.09
N ARG A 129 6.37 28.29 24.02
CA ARG A 129 6.81 27.95 22.66
C ARG A 129 8.34 27.97 22.59
N ASP A 130 8.92 26.96 21.95
CA ASP A 130 10.35 26.88 21.71
C ASP A 130 10.61 26.25 20.33
N PRO A 131 10.60 27.06 19.25
CA PRO A 131 10.94 26.57 17.91
C PRO A 131 12.34 25.92 17.82
N GLY A 132 13.21 26.18 18.81
CA GLY A 132 14.55 25.63 18.96
C GLY A 132 14.58 24.23 19.62
N ALA A 133 13.44 23.64 19.96
CA ALA A 133 13.38 22.38 20.68
C ALA A 133 13.91 21.19 19.86
N LYS A 134 13.68 21.19 18.53
CA LYS A 134 14.21 20.18 17.59
C LYS A 134 15.74 20.06 17.71
N GLN A 135 16.46 21.19 17.75
CA GLN A 135 17.92 21.22 17.80
C GLN A 135 18.48 20.59 19.09
N LYS A 136 17.70 20.62 20.18
CA LYS A 136 18.09 19.97 21.45
C LYS A 136 17.92 18.45 21.41
N VAL A 137 17.03 17.95 20.55
CA VAL A 137 16.91 16.51 20.28
C VAL A 137 17.99 16.08 19.28
N GLU A 138 18.22 16.87 18.23
CA GLU A 138 19.27 16.60 17.23
C GLU A 138 20.69 16.60 17.83
N SER A 139 20.93 17.37 18.89
CA SER A 139 22.21 17.34 19.64
C SER A 139 22.43 16.04 20.42
N GLY A 140 21.39 15.20 20.56
CA GLY A 140 21.40 14.00 21.38
C GLY A 140 21.20 14.27 22.89
N GLU A 141 20.97 15.51 23.30
CA GLU A 141 20.72 15.84 24.71
C GLU A 141 19.39 15.25 25.20
N PHE A 142 18.39 15.22 24.31
CA PHE A 142 17.04 14.70 24.53
C PHE A 142 16.63 13.77 23.39
N ASP A 143 15.58 12.99 23.61
CA ASP A 143 15.00 12.05 22.64
C ASP A 143 13.63 12.54 22.11
N SER A 144 13.00 13.49 22.79
CA SER A 144 11.70 14.06 22.41
C SER A 144 11.47 15.42 23.09
N THR A 145 10.36 16.10 22.77
CA THR A 145 9.93 17.32 23.47
C THR A 145 8.55 17.13 24.08
N VAL A 146 8.35 17.61 25.31
CA VAL A 146 7.06 17.73 25.98
C VAL A 146 6.75 19.21 26.18
N GLY A 147 5.79 19.70 25.41
CA GLY A 147 5.26 21.06 25.49
C GLY A 147 4.08 21.13 26.46
N ASP A 148 4.28 21.70 27.64
CA ASP A 148 3.27 21.79 28.70
C ASP A 148 2.54 23.13 28.69
N ARG A 149 1.73 23.33 27.65
CA ARG A 149 0.83 24.48 27.52
C ARG A 149 -0.34 24.43 28.51
N ALA A 150 -0.60 23.29 29.17
CA ALA A 150 -1.57 23.22 30.25
C ALA A 150 -1.23 24.16 31.40
N LYS A 151 0.06 24.25 31.76
CA LYS A 151 0.53 25.18 32.79
C LYS A 151 0.54 26.65 32.35
N ALA A 152 0.86 26.93 31.09
CA ALA A 152 1.06 28.31 30.61
C ALA A 152 -0.20 28.95 30.01
N ALA A 153 -1.02 28.17 29.32
CA ALA A 153 -2.15 28.65 28.51
C ALA A 153 -3.46 27.91 28.78
N LYS A 154 -3.50 27.04 29.79
CA LYS A 154 -4.67 26.23 30.16
C LYS A 154 -5.20 25.35 29.02
N THR A 155 -4.31 24.86 28.16
CA THR A 155 -4.62 23.88 27.10
C THR A 155 -4.10 22.48 27.49
N TYR A 156 -3.83 21.60 26.52
CA TYR A 156 -3.30 20.26 26.76
C TYR A 156 -1.77 20.20 26.60
N ARG A 157 -1.14 19.14 27.11
CA ARG A 157 0.27 18.85 26.78
C ARG A 157 0.37 18.15 25.43
N GLU A 158 1.37 18.57 24.69
CA GLU A 158 1.73 17.98 23.39
C GLU A 158 3.12 17.36 23.50
N VAL A 159 3.31 16.24 22.81
CA VAL A 159 4.58 15.53 22.71
C VAL A 159 5.01 15.59 21.26
N VAL A 160 6.27 15.95 21.03
CA VAL A 160 6.86 16.01 19.70
C VAL A 160 7.99 15.00 19.60
N LEU A 161 7.88 14.13 18.60
CA LEU A 161 8.91 13.15 18.22
C LEU A 161 9.55 13.59 16.91
N TYR A 162 10.86 13.44 16.80
CA TYR A 162 11.64 13.90 15.64
C TYR A 162 12.27 12.74 14.87
N ASP A 163 11.85 11.52 15.19
CA ASP A 163 12.28 10.28 14.57
C ASP A 163 11.03 9.38 14.44
N PRO A 164 10.59 9.02 13.22
CA PRO A 164 9.45 8.14 13.00
C PRO A 164 9.59 6.79 13.70
N ASP A 165 10.81 6.28 13.86
CA ASP A 165 11.04 5.00 14.54
C ASP A 165 10.78 5.09 16.07
N GLN A 166 10.52 6.27 16.63
CA GLN A 166 10.11 6.42 18.04
C GLN A 166 8.60 6.25 18.25
N VAL A 167 7.83 5.99 17.20
CA VAL A 167 6.39 5.79 17.26
C VAL A 167 5.95 4.58 16.44
N TYR A 168 4.90 3.93 16.90
CA TYR A 168 4.18 2.89 16.16
C TYR A 168 2.68 3.23 16.16
N PRO A 169 2.06 3.49 15.00
CA PRO A 169 0.61 3.65 14.91
C PRO A 169 -0.06 2.28 15.13
N GLU A 170 -0.60 2.05 16.32
CA GLU A 170 -1.13 0.73 16.70
C GLU A 170 -2.61 0.60 16.39
N TYR A 171 -3.38 1.70 16.44
CA TYR A 171 -4.80 1.69 16.12
C TYR A 171 -5.20 2.90 15.27
N VAL A 172 -6.02 2.66 14.24
CA VAL A 172 -6.79 3.69 13.52
C VAL A 172 -8.20 3.70 14.09
N ILE A 173 -8.68 4.88 14.48
CA ILE A 173 -9.99 5.06 15.11
C ILE A 173 -10.79 6.03 14.26
N LEU A 174 -11.86 5.51 13.66
CA LEU A 174 -12.82 6.28 12.91
C LEU A 174 -14.02 6.62 13.80
N TYR A 175 -14.46 7.87 13.77
CA TYR A 175 -15.56 8.34 14.60
C TYR A 175 -16.30 9.49 13.94
N ASP A 176 -17.58 9.63 14.27
CA ASP A 176 -18.37 10.79 13.94
C ASP A 176 -18.52 11.68 15.17
N ARG A 177 -18.57 13.01 14.97
CA ARG A 177 -18.89 13.95 16.03
C ARG A 177 -20.40 13.97 16.25
N LEU A 178 -20.82 13.80 17.50
CA LEU A 178 -22.24 13.84 17.85
C LEU A 178 -22.75 15.28 17.87
N ASP A 179 -23.32 15.74 16.76
CA ASP A 179 -24.11 16.98 16.75
C ASP A 179 -25.47 16.73 17.41
N GLY A 180 -25.62 17.12 18.68
CA GLY A 180 -26.94 17.22 19.33
C GLY A 180 -27.64 15.91 19.70
N GLY A 181 -26.90 14.82 19.98
CA GLY A 181 -27.47 13.62 20.58
C GLY A 181 -28.13 12.61 19.62
N LYS A 182 -27.82 12.68 18.32
CA LYS A 182 -28.18 11.59 17.40
C LYS A 182 -27.25 10.39 17.62
N THR A 183 -27.82 9.21 17.79
CA THR A 183 -27.08 7.95 17.85
C THR A 183 -26.47 7.65 16.49
N VAL A 184 -25.15 7.48 16.43
CA VAL A 184 -24.45 6.99 15.24
C VAL A 184 -24.64 5.48 15.19
N THR A 185 -25.27 4.98 14.13
CA THR A 185 -25.20 3.56 13.78
C THR A 185 -23.82 3.30 13.24
N ALA A 186 -23.08 2.37 13.85
CA ALA A 186 -21.81 1.90 13.31
C ALA A 186 -22.02 1.52 11.83
N ASN A 187 -21.15 2.00 10.95
CA ASN A 187 -21.24 1.69 9.52
C ASN A 187 -20.91 0.19 9.37
N ASP A 188 -21.89 -0.63 8.98
CA ASP A 188 -21.71 -2.08 8.79
C ASP A 188 -20.86 -2.42 7.54
N ALA A 189 -20.45 -1.39 6.77
CA ALA A 189 -19.61 -1.58 5.61
C ALA A 189 -18.19 -2.02 6.05
N PRO A 190 -17.63 -3.06 5.41
CA PRO A 190 -16.29 -3.51 5.72
C PRO A 190 -15.29 -2.37 5.53
N PHE A 191 -14.37 -2.25 6.48
CA PHE A 191 -13.33 -1.23 6.47
C PHE A 191 -12.38 -1.51 5.28
N HIS A 192 -12.44 -0.68 4.24
CA HIS A 192 -11.61 -0.82 3.04
C HIS A 192 -10.22 -0.21 3.23
N LEU A 193 -9.39 -0.84 4.08
CA LEU A 193 -7.96 -0.49 4.18
C LEU A 193 -7.29 -0.57 2.82
N GLU A 194 -7.68 -1.52 1.97
CA GLU A 194 -7.01 -1.76 0.70
C GLU A 194 -7.50 -0.85 -0.44
N LEU A 195 -8.33 0.17 -0.21
CA LEU A 195 -8.73 1.05 -1.30
C LEU A 195 -7.51 1.88 -1.77
N PRO A 196 -7.15 1.89 -3.07
CA PRO A 196 -5.95 2.58 -3.51
C PRO A 196 -6.11 4.09 -3.31
N VAL A 197 -5.35 4.64 -2.36
CA VAL A 197 -5.49 6.05 -1.92
C VAL A 197 -5.20 7.07 -3.02
N TYR A 198 -4.50 6.65 -4.08
CA TYR A 198 -4.16 7.44 -5.25
C TYR A 198 -5.26 7.47 -6.32
N TRP A 199 -6.37 6.76 -6.13
CA TRP A 199 -7.51 6.83 -7.04
C TRP A 199 -8.19 8.20 -6.97
N VAL A 200 -8.61 8.72 -8.12
CA VAL A 200 -9.43 9.94 -8.20
C VAL A 200 -10.78 9.68 -7.51
N ASN A 201 -11.36 8.51 -7.73
CA ASN A 201 -12.64 8.11 -7.15
C ASN A 201 -12.53 7.46 -5.76
N VAL A 202 -11.36 7.53 -5.09
CA VAL A 202 -11.17 6.97 -3.72
C VAL A 202 -12.19 7.49 -2.70
N HIS A 203 -12.76 8.66 -2.96
CA HIS A 203 -13.83 9.20 -2.13
C HIS A 203 -15.10 8.34 -2.23
N ARG A 204 -15.50 7.85 -3.40
CA ARG A 204 -16.77 7.12 -3.55
C ARG A 204 -16.76 5.79 -2.79
N ASN A 205 -17.94 5.35 -2.31
CA ASN A 205 -18.09 4.03 -1.71
C ASN A 205 -18.06 2.97 -2.82
N PRO A 206 -17.00 2.15 -2.94
CA PRO A 206 -16.86 1.23 -4.06
C PRO A 206 -17.93 0.14 -4.09
N ILE A 207 -18.59 -0.15 -2.96
CA ILE A 207 -19.67 -1.15 -2.88
C ILE A 207 -21.02 -0.53 -3.21
N ALA A 208 -21.32 0.64 -2.65
CA ALA A 208 -22.64 1.26 -2.78
C ALA A 208 -22.79 2.16 -4.01
N ASP A 209 -21.68 2.67 -4.53
CA ASP A 209 -21.63 3.66 -5.59
C ASP A 209 -20.51 3.31 -6.60
N PRO A 210 -20.73 2.26 -7.43
CA PRO A 210 -19.68 1.73 -8.27
C PRO A 210 -19.23 2.71 -9.36
N PHE A 211 -18.00 2.55 -9.80
CA PHE A 211 -17.38 3.32 -10.86
C PHE A 211 -16.42 2.47 -11.68
N SER A 212 -16.33 2.77 -12.97
CA SER A 212 -15.37 2.20 -13.91
C SER A 212 -14.91 3.32 -14.84
N VAL A 213 -13.68 3.77 -14.65
CA VAL A 213 -13.13 4.96 -15.31
C VAL A 213 -11.64 4.80 -15.54
N HIS A 214 -11.14 5.27 -16.68
CA HIS A 214 -9.71 5.28 -16.98
C HIS A 214 -9.16 6.71 -16.94
N TYR A 215 -7.95 6.86 -16.42
CA TYR A 215 -7.24 8.14 -16.35
C TYR A 215 -5.87 8.04 -17.00
N THR A 216 -5.56 8.94 -17.94
CA THR A 216 -4.17 9.11 -18.38
C THR A 216 -3.32 9.55 -17.19
N VAL A 217 -2.22 8.85 -16.95
CA VAL A 217 -1.37 9.12 -15.79
C VAL A 217 -0.51 10.36 -15.99
N ARG A 218 -0.04 10.95 -14.89
CA ARG A 218 0.95 12.04 -14.94
C ARG A 218 2.29 11.53 -15.43
N GLN A 219 3.10 12.43 -16.01
CA GLN A 219 4.43 12.09 -16.57
C GLN A 219 5.31 11.31 -15.58
N LYS A 220 5.30 11.68 -14.30
CA LYS A 220 6.05 10.98 -13.24
C LYS A 220 5.71 9.48 -13.14
N ILE A 221 4.42 9.12 -13.22
CA ILE A 221 3.95 7.73 -13.17
C ILE A 221 4.32 7.02 -14.47
N LYS A 222 4.19 7.70 -15.62
CA LYS A 222 4.63 7.18 -16.92
C LYS A 222 6.13 6.88 -16.93
N ASP A 223 6.96 7.75 -16.35
CA ASP A 223 8.41 7.56 -16.24
C ASP A 223 8.75 6.35 -15.36
N LEU A 224 8.03 6.13 -14.27
CA LEU A 224 8.18 4.93 -13.45
C LEU A 224 7.83 3.67 -14.25
N ILE A 225 6.71 3.68 -14.96
CA ILE A 225 6.28 2.54 -15.79
C ILE A 225 7.27 2.30 -16.94
N GLN A 226 7.88 3.34 -17.50
CA GLN A 226 8.99 3.22 -18.45
C GLN A 226 10.21 2.55 -17.81
N ARG A 227 10.59 2.92 -16.59
CA ARG A 227 11.71 2.27 -15.87
C ARG A 227 11.41 0.80 -15.60
N LEU A 228 10.19 0.48 -15.14
CA LEU A 228 9.72 -0.89 -14.97
C LEU A 228 9.79 -1.69 -16.27
N ALA A 229 9.19 -1.17 -17.34
CA ALA A 229 9.19 -1.81 -18.65
C ALA A 229 10.62 -2.04 -19.17
N SER A 230 11.51 -1.07 -18.98
CA SER A 230 12.91 -1.17 -19.38
C SER A 230 13.67 -2.18 -18.53
N GLY A 231 13.43 -2.22 -17.22
CA GLY A 231 14.10 -3.10 -16.28
C GLY A 231 13.69 -4.56 -16.43
N THR A 232 12.41 -4.82 -16.74
CA THR A 232 11.88 -6.19 -16.86
C THR A 232 11.80 -6.73 -18.28
N CYS A 233 12.11 -5.96 -19.32
CA CYS A 233 12.09 -6.48 -20.69
C CYS A 233 13.42 -7.14 -21.07
N SER A 234 13.43 -8.44 -21.32
CA SER A 234 14.59 -9.07 -21.97
C SER A 234 14.70 -8.64 -23.44
N GLY A 235 15.91 -8.38 -23.94
CA GLY A 235 16.12 -7.89 -25.31
C GLY A 235 15.89 -6.38 -25.51
N SER A 236 15.29 -6.00 -26.63
CA SER A 236 15.09 -4.61 -27.04
C SER A 236 14.13 -3.88 -26.10
N LYS A 237 14.58 -2.75 -25.55
CA LYS A 237 13.79 -1.98 -24.58
C LYS A 237 12.67 -1.22 -25.30
N PRO A 238 11.39 -1.40 -24.91
CA PRO A 238 10.29 -0.67 -25.51
C PRO A 238 10.25 0.78 -25.02
N VAL A 239 9.62 1.63 -25.80
CA VAL A 239 9.25 3.01 -25.41
C VAL A 239 7.78 3.02 -25.00
N VAL A 240 7.50 3.50 -23.80
CA VAL A 240 6.16 3.72 -23.26
C VAL A 240 5.61 5.01 -23.86
N LEU A 241 4.59 4.87 -24.71
CA LEU A 241 3.95 5.97 -25.41
C LEU A 241 2.85 6.61 -24.57
N ASP A 242 2.00 5.78 -23.95
CA ASP A 242 0.90 6.20 -23.11
C ASP A 242 0.64 5.19 -22.01
N VAL A 243 0.08 5.67 -20.90
CA VAL A 243 -0.35 4.84 -19.77
C VAL A 243 -1.69 5.37 -19.26
N ARG A 244 -2.65 4.46 -19.18
CA ARG A 244 -3.95 4.70 -18.56
C ARG A 244 -4.07 3.88 -17.28
N ARG A 245 -4.34 4.53 -16.15
CA ARG A 245 -4.74 3.88 -14.90
C ARG A 245 -6.18 3.44 -15.00
N VAL A 246 -6.46 2.22 -14.57
CA VAL A 246 -7.81 1.70 -14.43
C VAL A 246 -8.29 1.97 -12.99
N GLU A 247 -9.46 2.58 -12.86
CA GLU A 247 -10.16 2.73 -11.58
C GLU A 247 -11.54 2.08 -11.73
N ASP A 248 -11.63 0.83 -11.29
CA ASP A 248 -12.83 0.01 -11.38
C ASP A 248 -13.14 -0.61 -10.02
N SER A 249 -14.19 -0.10 -9.37
CA SER A 249 -14.56 -0.48 -8.02
C SER A 249 -15.09 -1.91 -7.93
N GLU A 250 -15.78 -2.40 -8.95
CA GLU A 250 -16.36 -3.74 -8.92
C GLU A 250 -15.27 -4.80 -9.08
N LEU A 251 -14.37 -4.62 -10.05
CA LEU A 251 -13.18 -5.46 -10.21
C LEU A 251 -12.31 -5.43 -8.96
N TRP A 252 -12.10 -4.26 -8.37
CA TRP A 252 -11.32 -4.12 -7.14
C TRP A 252 -11.96 -4.84 -5.96
N ASN A 253 -13.27 -4.69 -5.76
CA ASN A 253 -13.98 -5.38 -4.68
C ASN A 253 -13.91 -6.90 -4.85
N ARG A 254 -14.03 -7.42 -6.07
CA ARG A 254 -13.84 -8.85 -6.36
C ARG A 254 -12.42 -9.31 -6.04
N TYR A 255 -11.43 -8.51 -6.42
CA TYR A 255 -10.01 -8.76 -6.16
C TYR A 255 -9.67 -8.80 -4.67
N VAL A 256 -10.09 -7.79 -3.91
CA VAL A 256 -9.93 -7.74 -2.44
C VAL A 256 -10.71 -8.87 -1.76
N GLY A 257 -11.90 -9.19 -2.25
CA GLY A 257 -12.69 -10.32 -1.77
C GLY A 257 -11.95 -11.66 -1.90
N PHE A 258 -11.25 -11.87 -3.02
CA PHE A 258 -10.39 -13.04 -3.22
C PHE A 258 -9.25 -13.09 -2.20
N LYS A 259 -8.54 -11.97 -1.99
CA LYS A 259 -7.47 -11.86 -0.98
C LYS A 259 -7.97 -12.21 0.42
N ALA A 260 -9.10 -11.65 0.84
CA ALA A 260 -9.70 -11.92 2.13
C ALA A 260 -10.08 -13.40 2.30
N GLY A 261 -10.65 -14.02 1.26
CA GLY A 261 -10.95 -15.46 1.25
C GLY A 261 -9.69 -16.32 1.39
N LEU A 262 -8.60 -15.95 0.72
CA LEU A 262 -7.34 -16.66 0.80
C LEU A 262 -6.67 -16.53 2.17
N HIS A 263 -6.68 -15.35 2.78
CA HIS A 263 -6.25 -15.16 4.17
C HIS A 263 -7.01 -16.04 5.14
N GLN A 264 -8.34 -16.12 5.00
CA GLN A 264 -9.15 -17.01 5.82
C GLN A 264 -8.76 -18.48 5.63
N SER A 265 -8.44 -18.88 4.40
CA SER A 265 -7.94 -20.23 4.09
C SER A 265 -6.61 -20.52 4.80
N LEU A 266 -5.63 -19.60 4.72
CA LEU A 266 -4.34 -19.75 5.43
C LEU A 266 -4.53 -19.88 6.94
N ARG A 267 -5.38 -19.03 7.54
CA ARG A 267 -5.72 -19.10 8.97
C ARG A 267 -6.33 -20.45 9.35
N ASN A 268 -7.24 -20.97 8.52
CA ASN A 268 -7.86 -22.28 8.75
C ASN A 268 -6.84 -23.44 8.67
N MET A 269 -5.78 -23.28 7.86
CA MET A 269 -4.67 -24.24 7.74
C MET A 269 -3.58 -24.04 8.82
N GLY A 270 -3.67 -22.98 9.64
CA GLY A 270 -2.64 -22.64 10.62
C GLY A 270 -1.37 -22.04 10.00
N GLU A 271 -1.48 -21.53 8.77
CA GLU A 271 -0.38 -20.92 8.02
C GLU A 271 -0.44 -19.39 8.11
N THR A 272 0.73 -18.75 8.08
CA THR A 272 0.83 -17.28 8.14
C THR A 272 1.16 -16.65 6.78
N ARG A 273 1.66 -17.43 5.81
CA ARG A 273 1.99 -17.00 4.45
C ARG A 273 2.10 -18.18 3.48
N CYS A 274 1.92 -17.91 2.20
CA CYS A 274 2.29 -18.82 1.12
C CYS A 274 3.82 -18.86 0.93
N LEU A 275 4.33 -19.99 0.41
CA LEU A 275 5.74 -20.07 -0.01
C LEU A 275 5.97 -19.15 -1.22
N PRO A 276 6.97 -18.25 -1.16
CA PRO A 276 7.21 -17.28 -2.21
C PRO A 276 7.91 -17.91 -3.43
N PRO A 277 7.80 -17.27 -4.62
CA PRO A 277 8.31 -17.85 -5.85
C PRO A 277 9.81 -18.21 -5.85
N ASN A 278 10.65 -17.41 -5.18
CA ASN A 278 12.10 -17.63 -5.05
C ASN A 278 12.48 -18.84 -4.17
N GLU A 279 11.57 -19.27 -3.28
CA GLU A 279 11.77 -20.47 -2.48
C GLU A 279 11.32 -21.74 -3.25
N LEU A 280 10.47 -21.59 -4.27
CA LEU A 280 9.93 -22.71 -5.07
C LEU A 280 10.86 -23.14 -6.20
N ASP A 281 11.60 -22.20 -6.80
CA ASP A 281 12.56 -22.47 -7.88
C ASP A 281 13.96 -22.88 -7.37
N GLY A 282 14.11 -23.02 -6.05
CA GLY A 282 15.35 -23.40 -5.39
C GLY A 282 16.42 -22.29 -5.41
N ARG A 283 16.06 -21.04 -5.69
CA ARG A 283 16.97 -19.89 -5.76
C ARG A 283 16.53 -18.77 -4.80
N PRO A 284 16.63 -18.99 -3.47
CA PRO A 284 16.09 -18.05 -2.49
C PRO A 284 16.70 -16.63 -2.57
N GLU A 285 17.93 -16.49 -3.08
CA GLU A 285 18.61 -15.19 -3.19
C GLU A 285 18.39 -14.47 -4.54
N SER A 286 17.79 -15.12 -5.54
CA SER A 286 17.70 -14.56 -6.91
C SER A 286 16.42 -14.87 -7.68
N GLY A 287 15.55 -15.76 -7.18
CA GLY A 287 14.31 -16.18 -7.82
C GLY A 287 13.11 -15.27 -7.55
N HIS A 288 13.34 -14.04 -7.08
CA HIS A 288 12.27 -13.08 -6.82
C HIS A 288 11.66 -12.62 -8.15
N ALA A 289 10.38 -12.21 -8.13
CA ALA A 289 9.77 -11.62 -9.32
C ALA A 289 10.54 -10.34 -9.72
N LEU A 290 10.87 -10.20 -11.00
CA LEU A 290 11.68 -9.08 -11.52
C LEU A 290 11.06 -7.71 -11.23
N THR A 291 9.73 -7.62 -11.31
CA THR A 291 8.98 -6.41 -10.98
C THR A 291 9.13 -6.03 -9.52
N SER A 292 9.03 -6.99 -8.60
CA SER A 292 9.22 -6.75 -7.16
C SER A 292 10.61 -6.19 -6.85
N GLN A 293 11.67 -6.78 -7.44
CA GLN A 293 13.05 -6.33 -7.20
C GLN A 293 13.28 -4.88 -7.63
N LEU A 294 12.73 -4.47 -8.77
CA LEU A 294 12.90 -3.10 -9.27
C LEU A 294 12.13 -2.08 -8.45
N LEU A 295 11.05 -2.50 -7.79
CA LEU A 295 10.17 -1.61 -7.04
C LEU A 295 10.65 -1.36 -5.61
N GLU A 296 11.40 -2.29 -5.02
CA GLU A 296 12.00 -2.14 -3.69
C GLU A 296 12.92 -0.90 -3.60
N ASP A 297 13.54 -0.50 -4.71
CA ASP A 297 14.47 0.64 -4.78
C ASP A 297 13.81 1.97 -5.25
N GLU A 298 12.51 1.97 -5.58
CA GLU A 298 11.85 3.10 -6.24
C GLU A 298 10.93 3.90 -5.30
N VAL A 299 11.36 5.11 -4.92
CA VAL A 299 10.59 6.03 -4.03
C VAL A 299 9.24 6.45 -4.62
N ASP A 300 9.09 6.40 -5.95
CA ASP A 300 7.85 6.80 -6.65
C ASP A 300 6.86 5.65 -6.84
N ALA A 301 7.24 4.43 -6.46
CA ALA A 301 6.42 3.23 -6.45
C ALA A 301 5.12 3.41 -5.65
N GLU A 302 5.20 4.14 -4.54
CA GLU A 302 4.09 4.44 -3.63
C GLU A 302 2.93 5.16 -4.34
N GLU A 303 3.25 6.22 -5.09
CA GLU A 303 2.26 7.08 -5.76
C GLU A 303 1.63 6.42 -6.99
N ALA A 304 2.33 5.46 -7.60
CA ALA A 304 1.90 4.79 -8.81
C ALA A 304 1.14 3.49 -8.53
N ALA A 305 1.63 2.61 -7.69
CA ALA A 305 1.02 1.29 -7.53
C ALA A 305 0.94 0.87 -6.06
N GLY A 306 1.05 1.80 -5.10
CA GLY A 306 0.91 1.52 -3.67
C GLY A 306 1.60 0.23 -3.26
N ILE A 307 2.87 0.06 -3.65
CA ILE A 307 3.55 -1.25 -3.63
C ILE A 307 3.78 -1.76 -2.22
N GLU A 308 3.80 -0.88 -1.22
CA GLU A 308 3.79 -1.26 0.19
C GLU A 308 2.49 -1.96 0.63
N ASN A 309 1.40 -1.78 -0.14
CA ASN A 309 0.10 -2.44 0.08
C ASN A 309 0.01 -3.81 -0.59
N MET A 310 1.08 -4.27 -1.25
CA MET A 310 1.13 -5.61 -1.83
C MET A 310 1.20 -6.63 -0.69
N ASP A 311 0.30 -7.60 -0.74
CA ASP A 311 0.22 -8.68 0.23
C ASP A 311 1.23 -9.78 -0.08
N PHE A 312 2.46 -9.58 0.39
CA PHE A 312 3.54 -10.56 0.21
C PHE A 312 3.21 -11.92 0.84
N ALA A 313 2.37 -11.98 1.87
CA ALA A 313 1.97 -13.25 2.48
C ALA A 313 1.11 -14.08 1.54
N LEU A 314 0.42 -13.45 0.57
CA LEU A 314 -0.41 -14.11 -0.43
C LEU A 314 0.29 -14.26 -1.80
N ASN A 315 1.58 -13.95 -1.90
CA ASN A 315 2.27 -13.81 -3.19
C ASN A 315 1.54 -12.83 -4.11
N GLU A 316 1.19 -11.65 -3.61
CA GLU A 316 0.72 -10.55 -4.45
C GLU A 316 1.89 -10.00 -5.28
N LEU A 317 1.76 -9.98 -6.60
CA LEU A 317 2.80 -9.56 -7.55
C LEU A 317 2.24 -8.60 -8.61
N LEU A 318 3.08 -7.67 -9.07
CA LEU A 318 2.81 -6.92 -10.30
C LEU A 318 3.36 -7.70 -11.48
N LEU A 319 2.50 -8.09 -12.43
CA LEU A 319 2.90 -8.89 -13.60
C LEU A 319 2.35 -8.30 -14.90
N TRP A 320 3.05 -8.56 -16.00
CA TRP A 320 2.67 -8.10 -17.34
C TRP A 320 1.76 -9.10 -18.02
N HIS A 321 0.73 -8.62 -18.72
CA HIS A 321 -0.13 -9.40 -19.61
C HIS A 321 -0.18 -8.75 -20.99
N GLY A 322 0.27 -9.47 -22.04
CA GLY A 322 0.25 -8.94 -23.40
C GLY A 322 -0.98 -9.36 -24.16
N THR A 323 -1.62 -8.41 -24.85
CA THR A 323 -2.86 -8.65 -25.60
C THR A 323 -3.06 -7.56 -26.67
N ASP A 324 -4.12 -7.64 -27.46
CA ASP A 324 -4.50 -6.56 -28.38
C ASP A 324 -5.25 -5.42 -27.67
N GLU A 325 -5.42 -4.28 -28.35
CA GLU A 325 -6.07 -3.08 -27.78
C GLU A 325 -7.52 -3.32 -27.32
N GLU A 326 -8.29 -4.05 -28.13
CA GLU A 326 -9.70 -4.34 -27.87
C GLU A 326 -9.82 -5.23 -26.63
N SER A 327 -8.99 -6.27 -26.55
CA SER A 327 -8.92 -7.19 -25.41
C SER A 327 -8.40 -6.50 -24.15
N ALA A 328 -7.39 -5.62 -24.24
CA ALA A 328 -6.89 -4.86 -23.10
C ALA A 328 -7.98 -3.98 -22.49
N THR A 329 -8.76 -3.32 -23.35
CA THR A 329 -9.89 -2.48 -22.94
C THR A 329 -11.01 -3.33 -22.33
N ALA A 330 -11.41 -4.42 -22.98
CA ALA A 330 -12.44 -5.32 -22.45
C ALA A 330 -12.06 -5.94 -21.09
N ILE A 331 -10.79 -6.31 -20.90
CA ILE A 331 -10.28 -6.83 -19.61
C ILE A 331 -10.35 -5.74 -18.52
N ALA A 332 -10.00 -4.49 -18.85
CA ALA A 332 -10.06 -3.39 -17.90
C ALA A 332 -11.49 -3.06 -17.44
N GLU A 333 -12.50 -3.37 -18.26
CA GLU A 333 -13.91 -3.07 -18.00
C GLU A 333 -14.69 -4.24 -17.38
N SER A 334 -14.29 -5.48 -17.68
CA SER A 334 -15.08 -6.67 -17.32
C SER A 334 -14.28 -7.77 -16.63
N GLY A 335 -12.95 -7.64 -16.55
CA GLY A 335 -12.03 -8.62 -15.98
C GLY A 335 -11.58 -9.70 -16.97
N PHE A 336 -10.64 -10.55 -16.55
CA PHE A 336 -9.91 -11.47 -17.43
C PHE A 336 -10.73 -12.63 -18.01
N LEU A 337 -11.83 -13.06 -17.38
CA LEU A 337 -12.60 -14.25 -17.79
C LEU A 337 -14.07 -13.96 -18.13
N SER A 338 -14.50 -12.69 -18.18
CA SER A 338 -15.87 -12.31 -18.57
C SER A 338 -15.96 -12.04 -20.08
N GLY A 339 -16.79 -12.83 -20.80
CA GLY A 339 -17.09 -12.61 -22.22
C GLY A 339 -16.15 -13.30 -23.21
N SER A 340 -16.50 -13.24 -24.51
CA SER A 340 -15.85 -13.95 -25.63
C SER A 340 -14.36 -13.67 -25.85
N ALA A 341 -13.75 -12.75 -25.09
CA ALA A 341 -12.30 -12.57 -24.96
C ALA A 341 -11.62 -13.76 -24.23
N GLY A 342 -12.39 -14.54 -23.45
CA GLY A 342 -11.92 -15.70 -22.67
C GLY A 342 -11.77 -17.02 -23.44
N THR A 343 -12.00 -17.05 -24.76
CA THR A 343 -11.51 -18.21 -25.53
C THR A 343 -10.03 -17.99 -25.74
N VAL A 344 -9.20 -18.56 -24.84
CA VAL A 344 -7.74 -18.60 -24.90
C VAL A 344 -7.30 -19.00 -26.32
N LYS A 345 -7.09 -18.01 -27.21
CA LYS A 345 -6.68 -18.23 -28.60
C LYS A 345 -5.22 -18.69 -28.68
N HIS A 346 -4.43 -18.47 -27.62
CA HIS A 346 -3.01 -18.77 -27.59
C HIS A 346 -2.57 -19.47 -26.29
N GLY A 347 -1.83 -20.57 -26.44
CA GLY A 347 -0.88 -21.06 -25.45
C GLY A 347 -1.42 -21.77 -24.21
N ARG A 348 -2.07 -22.94 -24.35
CA ARG A 348 -2.40 -23.84 -23.21
C ARG A 348 -1.18 -24.61 -22.66
N ARG A 349 0.03 -24.05 -22.80
CA ARG A 349 1.30 -24.74 -22.57
C ARG A 349 1.42 -25.27 -21.15
N PHE A 350 0.86 -24.53 -20.18
CA PHE A 350 0.85 -24.84 -18.75
C PHE A 350 -0.57 -24.95 -18.18
N GLY A 351 -1.55 -25.21 -19.05
CA GLY A 351 -2.96 -25.38 -18.69
C GLY A 351 -3.87 -24.20 -18.97
N GLU A 352 -5.08 -24.28 -18.44
CA GLU A 352 -6.14 -23.29 -18.63
C GLU A 352 -6.06 -22.19 -17.57
N GLY A 353 -6.09 -20.94 -18.01
CA GLY A 353 -6.06 -19.75 -17.17
C GLY A 353 -5.58 -18.52 -17.93
N ALA A 354 -5.52 -17.38 -17.22
CA ALA A 354 -4.91 -16.16 -17.72
C ALA A 354 -3.39 -16.20 -17.49
N TYR A 355 -2.62 -15.88 -18.52
CA TYR A 355 -1.15 -15.96 -18.52
C TYR A 355 -0.52 -14.59 -18.26
N PHE A 356 0.46 -14.56 -17.36
CA PHE A 356 1.20 -13.37 -16.99
C PHE A 356 2.70 -13.67 -16.98
N ALA A 357 3.54 -12.64 -17.10
CA ALA A 357 4.98 -12.78 -17.03
C ALA A 357 5.62 -11.65 -16.22
N GLU A 358 6.71 -11.97 -15.54
CA GLU A 358 7.60 -10.96 -14.96
C GLU A 358 8.44 -10.27 -16.04
N ASP A 359 8.80 -11.02 -17.10
CA ASP A 359 9.53 -10.51 -18.25
C ASP A 359 8.58 -9.86 -19.26
N LEU A 360 8.72 -8.56 -19.48
CA LEU A 360 7.86 -7.82 -20.40
C LEU A 360 8.02 -8.31 -21.86
N ALA A 361 9.21 -8.78 -22.26
CA ALA A 361 9.42 -9.28 -23.62
C ALA A 361 8.54 -10.50 -23.92
N LYS A 362 8.32 -11.33 -22.91
CA LYS A 362 7.43 -12.47 -22.99
C LYS A 362 5.99 -12.01 -23.22
N SER A 363 5.51 -11.02 -22.48
CA SER A 363 4.18 -10.45 -22.70
C SER A 363 4.06 -9.75 -24.06
N ILE A 364 5.07 -9.00 -24.50
CA ILE A 364 5.12 -8.38 -25.84
C ILE A 364 4.96 -9.42 -26.96
N SER A 365 5.46 -10.65 -26.77
CA SER A 365 5.30 -11.73 -27.76
C SER A 365 3.85 -12.17 -27.99
N TYR A 366 2.95 -11.88 -27.04
CA TYR A 366 1.51 -12.09 -27.14
C TYR A 366 0.72 -10.82 -27.51
N ALA A 367 1.37 -9.66 -27.52
CA ALA A 367 0.76 -8.38 -27.89
C ALA A 367 0.95 -8.14 -29.40
N PRO A 368 -0.07 -8.35 -30.25
CA PRO A 368 0.04 -8.06 -31.67
C PRO A 368 0.24 -6.56 -31.90
N GLU A 369 0.98 -6.24 -32.96
CA GLU A 369 1.20 -4.86 -33.36
C GLU A 369 -0.03 -4.32 -34.09
N SER A 370 -0.51 -3.16 -33.66
CA SER A 370 -1.63 -2.48 -34.30
C SER A 370 -1.20 -1.86 -35.64
N LEU A 371 -2.17 -1.38 -36.42
CA LEU A 371 -1.91 -0.68 -37.67
C LEU A 371 -1.06 0.59 -37.50
N ALA A 372 -1.03 1.17 -36.29
CA ALA A 372 -0.24 2.34 -35.95
C ALA A 372 1.19 1.99 -35.48
N GLY A 373 1.60 0.72 -35.52
CA GLY A 373 2.91 0.28 -35.07
C GLY A 373 3.08 0.21 -33.55
N VAL A 374 1.97 0.19 -32.81
CA VAL A 374 1.96 0.16 -31.34
C VAL A 374 1.47 -1.17 -30.81
N ARG A 375 1.86 -1.51 -29.58
CA ARG A 375 1.43 -2.73 -28.87
C ARG A 375 0.83 -2.35 -27.53
N TYR A 376 -0.09 -3.19 -27.05
CA TYR A 376 -0.77 -3.00 -25.77
C TYR A 376 -0.38 -4.11 -24.81
N VAL A 377 -0.04 -3.72 -23.58
CA VAL A 377 0.13 -4.63 -22.47
C VAL A 377 -0.61 -4.09 -21.25
N LEU A 378 -1.05 -4.98 -20.38
CA LEU A 378 -1.55 -4.63 -19.06
C LEU A 378 -0.45 -4.86 -18.03
N LEU A 379 -0.33 -3.95 -17.07
CA LEU A 379 0.38 -4.20 -15.82
C LEU A 379 -0.68 -4.47 -14.75
N CYS A 380 -0.62 -5.63 -14.12
CA CYS A 380 -1.69 -6.13 -13.27
C CYS A 380 -1.19 -6.43 -11.87
N ARG A 381 -1.99 -6.10 -10.85
CA ARG A 381 -1.85 -6.71 -9.53
C ARG A 381 -2.42 -8.12 -9.60
N THR A 382 -1.68 -9.09 -9.10
CA THR A 382 -2.03 -10.50 -9.19
C THR A 382 -1.83 -11.18 -7.85
N VAL A 383 -2.73 -12.05 -7.43
CA VAL A 383 -2.60 -12.86 -6.21
C VAL A 383 -2.34 -14.30 -6.61
N CYS A 384 -1.09 -14.75 -6.45
CA CYS A 384 -0.70 -16.10 -6.84
C CYS A 384 -1.02 -17.17 -5.77
N GLY A 385 -1.17 -16.78 -4.50
CA GLY A 385 -1.42 -17.68 -3.38
C GLY A 385 -0.39 -18.82 -3.30
N HIS A 386 -0.81 -20.01 -2.87
CA HIS A 386 0.02 -21.21 -3.05
C HIS A 386 0.21 -21.54 -4.53
N ILE A 387 1.47 -21.62 -4.94
CA ILE A 387 1.86 -21.81 -6.35
C ILE A 387 2.20 -23.29 -6.59
N TRP A 388 1.77 -23.80 -7.74
CA TRP A 388 2.28 -25.05 -8.32
C TRP A 388 3.48 -24.74 -9.24
N TYR A 389 4.66 -25.23 -8.90
CA TYR A 389 5.88 -24.99 -9.68
C TYR A 389 6.15 -26.11 -10.69
N THR A 390 6.52 -25.75 -11.92
CA THR A 390 6.93 -26.72 -12.95
C THR A 390 8.08 -26.18 -13.81
N GLU A 391 9.10 -27.00 -14.04
CA GLU A 391 10.22 -26.68 -14.95
C GLU A 391 10.07 -27.35 -16.33
N ARG A 392 8.96 -28.07 -16.53
CA ARG A 392 8.72 -28.76 -17.79
C ARG A 392 8.64 -27.74 -18.91
N SER A 393 9.19 -28.11 -20.06
CA SER A 393 9.03 -27.33 -21.28
C SER A 393 7.58 -27.31 -21.78
N SER A 394 6.68 -28.17 -21.31
CA SER A 394 5.23 -28.06 -21.48
C SER A 394 4.54 -28.92 -20.43
N ASP A 395 3.43 -28.45 -19.87
CA ASP A 395 2.66 -29.14 -18.84
C ASP A 395 1.18 -28.74 -18.90
N THR A 396 0.45 -29.24 -19.90
CA THR A 396 -0.94 -28.82 -20.16
C THR A 396 -1.90 -29.14 -19.02
N ASP A 397 -1.54 -30.09 -18.16
CA ASP A 397 -2.35 -30.53 -17.03
C ASP A 397 -1.94 -29.86 -15.71
N ALA A 398 -0.96 -28.93 -15.73
CA ALA A 398 -0.45 -28.26 -14.54
C ALA A 398 -1.57 -27.54 -13.77
N HIS A 399 -2.50 -26.86 -14.46
CA HIS A 399 -3.65 -26.21 -13.80
C HIS A 399 -4.56 -27.21 -13.04
N GLN A 400 -4.77 -28.42 -13.56
CA GLN A 400 -5.56 -29.45 -12.89
C GLN A 400 -4.79 -30.08 -11.74
N ALA A 401 -3.48 -30.29 -11.90
CA ALA A 401 -2.60 -30.75 -10.83
C ALA A 401 -2.57 -29.75 -9.67
N ALA A 402 -2.42 -28.45 -9.98
CA ALA A 402 -2.49 -27.36 -9.03
C ALA A 402 -3.78 -27.39 -8.22
N LYS A 403 -4.95 -27.42 -8.89
CA LYS A 403 -6.27 -27.49 -8.22
C LYS A 403 -6.41 -28.72 -7.33
N ARG A 404 -5.99 -29.91 -7.79
CA ARG A 404 -6.01 -31.14 -6.99
C ARG A 404 -5.11 -31.08 -5.76
N SER A 405 -4.06 -30.28 -5.80
CA SER A 405 -3.11 -30.06 -4.71
C SER A 405 -3.38 -28.78 -3.93
N LEU A 406 -4.59 -28.20 -4.03
CA LEU A 406 -5.02 -26.99 -3.33
C LEU A 406 -4.08 -25.80 -3.57
N LYS A 407 -3.54 -25.70 -4.79
CA LYS A 407 -2.77 -24.55 -5.27
C LYS A 407 -3.68 -23.60 -6.05
N HIS A 408 -3.38 -22.31 -5.98
CA HIS A 408 -4.18 -21.22 -6.53
C HIS A 408 -3.65 -20.72 -7.88
N SER A 409 -2.42 -21.08 -8.24
CA SER A 409 -1.82 -20.69 -9.52
C SER A 409 -0.75 -21.69 -9.96
N VAL A 410 -0.28 -21.57 -11.19
CA VAL A 410 0.93 -22.24 -11.69
C VAL A 410 2.01 -21.20 -11.94
N LEU A 411 3.24 -21.54 -11.55
CA LEU A 411 4.46 -20.89 -11.99
C LEU A 411 5.26 -21.88 -12.85
N ALA A 412 5.38 -21.58 -14.13
CA ALA A 412 6.22 -22.31 -15.05
C ALA A 412 7.56 -21.61 -15.21
N ASN A 413 8.65 -22.36 -15.11
CA ASN A 413 10.01 -21.91 -15.38
C ASN A 413 10.67 -22.88 -16.38
N PRO A 414 10.34 -22.79 -17.68
CA PRO A 414 10.76 -23.78 -18.66
C PRO A 414 12.27 -24.00 -18.65
N ASP A 415 12.68 -25.26 -18.52
CA ASP A 415 14.08 -25.71 -18.50
C ASP A 415 14.94 -25.04 -17.40
N GLY A 416 14.31 -24.46 -16.37
CA GLY A 416 14.96 -23.75 -15.27
C GLY A 416 15.63 -22.42 -15.68
N LYS A 417 15.32 -21.92 -16.89
CA LYS A 417 16.01 -20.76 -17.52
C LYS A 417 15.08 -19.64 -17.98
N GLY A 418 13.76 -19.85 -17.91
CA GLY A 418 12.77 -18.83 -18.23
C GLY A 418 12.49 -18.65 -19.73
N PRO A 419 11.64 -17.66 -20.08
CA PRO A 419 10.98 -16.72 -19.17
C PRO A 419 9.96 -17.42 -18.26
N ARG A 420 9.81 -16.91 -17.03
CA ARG A 420 8.84 -17.43 -16.06
C ARG A 420 7.44 -16.96 -16.40
N GLU A 421 6.48 -17.88 -16.38
CA GLU A 421 5.08 -17.64 -16.74
C GLU A 421 4.18 -18.02 -15.56
N TYR A 422 3.29 -17.11 -15.16
CA TYR A 422 2.29 -17.33 -14.12
C TYR A 422 0.93 -17.57 -14.78
N VAL A 423 0.22 -18.59 -14.32
CA VAL A 423 -1.13 -18.92 -14.81
C VAL A 423 -2.11 -18.83 -13.65
N LEU A 424 -3.07 -17.90 -13.75
CA LEU A 424 -4.13 -17.67 -12.78
C LEU A 424 -5.43 -18.29 -13.28
N PHE A 425 -6.21 -18.89 -12.40
CA PHE A 425 -7.37 -19.70 -12.77
C PHE A 425 -8.70 -18.98 -12.63
N GLU A 426 -8.75 -17.92 -11.83
CA GLU A 426 -9.93 -17.14 -11.54
C GLU A 426 -9.70 -15.68 -11.96
N ASP A 427 -10.75 -15.02 -12.44
CA ASP A 427 -10.72 -13.63 -12.88
C ASP A 427 -10.45 -12.67 -11.71
N THR A 428 -10.93 -13.03 -10.53
CA THR A 428 -10.76 -12.29 -9.28
C THR A 428 -9.32 -12.31 -8.75
N GLN A 429 -8.43 -13.14 -9.31
CA GLN A 429 -7.02 -13.18 -8.91
C GLN A 429 -6.20 -12.03 -9.48
N ALA A 430 -6.72 -11.26 -10.45
CA ALA A 430 -5.98 -10.19 -11.10
C ALA A 430 -6.81 -8.91 -11.24
N TYR A 431 -6.20 -7.80 -10.85
CA TYR A 431 -6.71 -6.46 -11.11
C TYR A 431 -5.85 -5.77 -12.20
N PRO A 432 -6.44 -5.36 -13.34
CA PRO A 432 -5.70 -4.71 -14.42
C PRO A 432 -5.40 -3.24 -14.06
N GLU A 433 -4.37 -3.01 -13.25
CA GLU A 433 -4.01 -1.68 -12.72
C GLU A 433 -3.74 -0.62 -13.82
N TYR A 434 -3.02 -1.01 -14.88
CA TYR A 434 -2.65 -0.11 -15.97
C TYR A 434 -2.81 -0.75 -17.35
N ILE A 435 -3.29 0.05 -18.30
CA ILE A 435 -3.16 -0.21 -19.73
C ILE A 435 -1.97 0.59 -20.25
N VAL A 436 -0.99 -0.08 -20.84
CA VAL A 436 0.27 0.51 -21.30
C VAL A 436 0.40 0.35 -22.82
N GLN A 437 0.59 1.47 -23.51
CA GLN A 437 0.85 1.52 -24.93
C GLN A 437 2.36 1.61 -25.18
N LEU A 438 2.89 0.73 -26.02
CA LEU A 438 4.32 0.56 -26.27
C LEU A 438 4.68 0.68 -27.75
N ALA A 439 5.85 1.26 -28.04
CA ALA A 439 6.58 1.07 -29.28
C ALA A 439 7.80 0.17 -29.05
N VAL A 440 7.95 -0.88 -29.86
CA VAL A 440 9.03 -1.88 -29.71
C VAL A 440 10.15 -1.68 -30.74
N ASN A 441 9.87 -0.98 -31.84
CA ASN A 441 10.81 -0.63 -32.90
C ASN A 441 10.91 0.90 -33.01
N GLY A 442 12.13 1.44 -33.15
CA GLY A 442 12.46 2.87 -32.99
C GLY A 442 11.89 3.86 -34.02
N ASP A 443 10.91 3.48 -34.83
CA ASP A 443 10.32 4.33 -35.88
C ASP A 443 9.03 5.04 -35.42
N PHE A 444 8.97 5.46 -34.15
CA PHE A 444 7.86 6.29 -33.66
C PHE A 444 8.29 7.76 -33.57
N THR A 445 7.89 8.56 -34.55
CA THR A 445 7.96 10.03 -34.44
C THR A 445 6.75 10.50 -33.64
N ALA A 446 6.93 10.72 -32.34
CA ALA A 446 5.91 11.32 -31.51
C ALA A 446 5.54 12.72 -32.06
N THR A 447 4.28 12.92 -32.42
CA THR A 447 3.72 14.27 -32.52
C THR A 447 3.63 14.81 -31.10
N GLN A 448 4.32 15.92 -30.83
CA GLN A 448 4.16 16.68 -29.59
C GLN A 448 2.68 17.01 -29.39
N GLU A 449 2.02 16.35 -28.44
CA GLU A 449 0.81 16.88 -27.82
C GLU A 449 1.22 17.51 -26.49
N ASP A 450 0.83 18.77 -26.34
CA ASP A 450 1.02 19.61 -25.16
C ASP A 450 0.47 18.94 -23.89
N ASP A 451 1.07 19.29 -22.74
CA ASP A 451 0.63 18.95 -21.38
C ASP A 451 -0.89 19.07 -21.21
N ALA A 452 -1.61 17.98 -21.50
CA ALA A 452 -3.04 17.89 -21.26
C ALA A 452 -3.26 17.60 -19.77
N PRO A 453 -4.21 18.30 -19.11
CA PRO A 453 -4.60 17.94 -17.76
C PRO A 453 -5.09 16.48 -17.72
N THR A 454 -4.96 15.83 -16.56
CA THR A 454 -5.53 14.50 -16.28
C THR A 454 -6.99 14.47 -16.75
N ASN A 455 -7.24 13.93 -17.94
CA ASN A 455 -8.57 13.91 -18.53
C ASN A 455 -9.23 12.57 -18.19
N GLN A 456 -10.45 12.65 -17.68
CA GLN A 456 -11.28 11.50 -17.43
C GLN A 456 -11.72 10.90 -18.77
N ILE A 457 -11.44 9.62 -19.00
CA ILE A 457 -11.99 8.87 -20.12
C ILE A 457 -13.11 7.99 -19.55
N THR A 458 -14.35 8.43 -19.76
CA THR A 458 -15.53 7.67 -19.35
C THR A 458 -15.73 6.50 -20.31
N VAL A 459 -15.69 5.29 -19.77
CA VAL A 459 -16.10 4.08 -20.47
C VAL A 459 -17.64 4.08 -20.56
N GLN A 460 -18.20 3.83 -21.75
CA GLN A 460 -19.66 3.82 -21.99
C GLN A 460 -20.29 2.45 -21.76
#